data_AF-E7DB84-F1
#
_entry.id   AF-E7DB84-F1
#
_cell.length_a   1.000
_cell.length_b   1.000
_cell.length_c   1.000
_cell.angle_alpha   90.00
_cell.angle_beta   90.00
_cell.angle_gamma   90.00
#
_symmetry.space_group_name_H-M   'P 1'
#
loop_
_entity.id
_entity.type
_entity.pdbx_description
1 polymer ?
#
loop_
_entity_poly.entity_id
_entity_poly.type
_entity_poly.pdbx_seq_one_letter_code
_entity_poly.pdbx_strand_id
1 'polypeptide(L)' 'LLKRHTDPGTITLLLQDQVGGLQATRDDGKTWITVQPIEGAFVVNLGDHGHYLSNGRFKNADH' A
#
# COMPACT_ATOMS: atom_id res chain seq x y z
N LEU A 1 9.47 -0.27 14.10
CA LEU A 1 9.70 -0.60 12.67
C LEU A 1 8.61 -1.55 12.24
N LEU A 2 7.72 -1.12 11.35
CA LEU A 2 6.79 -2.05 10.70
C LEU A 2 7.59 -2.99 9.80
N LYS A 3 7.14 -4.24 9.71
CA LYS A 3 7.68 -5.22 8.77
C LYS A 3 6.85 -5.16 7.50
N ARG A 4 7.48 -5.50 6.37
CA ARG A 4 6.82 -5.74 5.09
C ARG A 4 5.59 -6.65 5.28
N HIS A 5 4.43 -6.23 4.78
CA HIS A 5 3.17 -6.93 4.90
C HIS A 5 2.14 -6.45 3.86
N THR A 6 1.01 -7.15 3.79
CA THR A 6 -0.20 -6.70 3.10
C THR A 6 -1.31 -6.41 4.11
N ASP A 7 -2.24 -5.55 3.74
CA ASP A 7 -3.41 -5.24 4.58
C ASP A 7 -4.49 -6.31 4.41
N PRO A 8 -5.07 -6.87 5.47
CA PRO A 8 -6.13 -7.88 5.35
C PRO A 8 -7.46 -7.32 4.81
N GLY A 9 -7.69 -6.00 4.83
CA GLY A 9 -8.96 -5.37 4.47
C GLY A 9 -9.23 -5.23 2.96
N THR A 10 -10.25 -4.45 2.59
CA THR A 10 -10.55 -4.16 1.18
C THR A 10 -9.78 -2.94 0.67
N ILE A 11 -9.91 -1.80 1.35
CA ILE A 11 -9.23 -0.54 1.04
C ILE A 11 -8.72 0.05 2.34
N THR A 12 -7.49 0.56 2.31
CA THR A 12 -6.89 1.38 3.36
C THR A 12 -6.83 2.83 2.89
N LEU A 13 -7.22 3.77 3.76
CA LEU A 13 -7.04 5.21 3.58
C LEU A 13 -6.08 5.69 4.65
N LEU A 14 -4.91 6.15 4.23
CA LEU A 14 -3.84 6.57 5.13
C LEU A 14 -3.52 8.05 4.92
N LEU A 15 -3.72 8.86 5.96
CA LEU A 15 -3.19 10.22 6.03
C LEU A 15 -1.78 10.16 6.62
N GLN A 16 -0.78 10.51 5.82
CA GLN A 16 0.62 10.48 6.22
C GLN A 16 1.07 11.85 6.74
N ASP A 17 2.03 11.86 7.66
CA ASP A 17 2.77 13.07 7.97
C ASP A 17 3.81 13.38 6.88
N GLN A 18 4.53 14.49 7.03
CA GLN A 18 5.56 14.94 6.08
C GLN A 18 6.95 14.34 6.35
N VAL A 19 7.09 13.44 7.34
CA VAL A 19 8.36 12.74 7.59
C VAL A 19 8.55 11.63 6.56
N GLY A 20 7.45 10.99 6.14
CA GLY A 20 7.44 9.94 5.14
C GLY A 20 8.01 8.61 5.64
N GLY A 21 8.57 7.82 4.72
CA GLY A 21 9.15 6.50 5.01
C GLY A 21 8.28 5.31 4.61
N LEU A 22 7.05 5.54 4.14
CA LEU A 22 6.27 4.48 3.49
C LEU A 22 6.95 4.07 2.18
N GLN A 23 7.12 2.77 2.01
CA GLN A 23 7.55 2.16 0.76
C GLN A 23 6.57 1.05 0.40
N ALA A 24 6.32 0.86 -0.88
CA ALA A 24 5.58 -0.27 -1.41
C ALA A 24 6.45 -1.04 -2.40
N THR A 25 6.16 -2.32 -2.62
CA THR A 25 6.91 -3.13 -3.57
C THR A 25 6.25 -3.16 -4.94
N ARG A 26 7.07 -3.38 -5.97
CA ARG A 26 6.65 -3.79 -7.32
C ARG A 26 7.47 -4.98 -7.79
N ASP A 27 7.17 -5.47 -8.99
CA ASP A 27 7.89 -6.57 -9.64
C ASP A 27 7.93 -7.82 -8.75
N ASP A 28 6.78 -8.18 -8.17
CA ASP A 28 6.61 -9.29 -7.22
C ASP A 28 7.54 -9.19 -6.00
N GLY A 29 7.69 -7.98 -5.45
CA GLY A 29 8.46 -7.77 -4.23
C GLY A 29 9.95 -7.53 -4.42
N LYS A 30 10.42 -7.42 -5.67
CA LYS A 30 11.85 -7.26 -6.00
C LYS A 30 12.33 -5.82 -5.89
N THR A 31 11.46 -4.87 -6.15
CA THR A 31 11.81 -3.45 -6.16
C THR A 31 10.95 -2.68 -5.17
N TRP A 32 11.58 -1.85 -4.35
CA TRP A 32 10.89 -0.91 -3.47
C TRP A 32 10.68 0.43 -4.16
N ILE A 33 9.52 1.04 -3.92
CA ILE A 33 9.14 2.38 -4.37
C ILE A 33 8.79 3.19 -3.14
N THR A 34 9.44 4.35 -2.97
CA THR A 34 9.07 5.31 -1.93
C THR A 34 7.77 6.00 -2.31
N VAL A 35 6.80 5.97 -1.41
CA VAL A 35 5.57 6.76 -1.53
C VAL A 35 5.85 8.13 -0.94
N GLN A 36 5.96 9.15 -1.80
CA GLN A 36 6.26 10.51 -1.36
C GLN A 36 5.04 11.09 -0.63
N PRO A 37 5.20 11.63 0.60
CA PRO A 37 4.14 12.35 1.26
C PRO A 37 3.67 13.54 0.43
N ILE A 38 2.36 13.75 0.39
CA ILE A 38 1.75 14.92 -0.21
C ILE A 38 0.85 15.54 0.86
N GLU A 39 1.09 16.81 1.18
CA GLU A 39 0.33 17.52 2.21
C GLU A 39 -1.18 17.50 1.90
N GLY A 40 -1.97 17.08 2.89
CA GLY A 40 -3.43 17.00 2.79
C GLY A 40 -3.96 15.86 1.91
N ALA A 41 -3.11 14.98 1.38
CA ALA A 41 -3.53 13.86 0.55
C ALA A 41 -3.60 12.55 1.35
N PHE A 42 -4.51 11.67 0.94
CA PHE A 42 -4.54 10.29 1.40
C PHE A 42 -3.74 9.40 0.45
N VAL A 43 -2.92 8.52 1.01
CA VAL A 43 -2.50 7.30 0.32
C VAL A 43 -3.67 6.33 0.38
N VAL A 44 -4.03 5.78 -0.78
CA VAL A 44 -5.10 4.79 -0.90
C VAL A 44 -4.51 3.53 -1.48
N ASN A 45 -4.66 2.41 -0.78
CA ASN A 45 -4.23 1.11 -1.27
C ASN A 45 -5.30 0.03 -1.10
N LEU A 46 -5.22 -0.98 -1.95
CA LEU A 46 -6.07 -2.16 -1.89
C LEU A 46 -5.44 -3.18 -0.93
N GLY A 47 -6.27 -3.82 -0.11
CA GLY A 47 -5.88 -4.96 0.72
C GLY A 47 -6.29 -6.30 0.12
N ASP A 48 -6.03 -7.37 0.86
CA ASP A 48 -6.22 -8.77 0.46
C ASP A 48 -7.67 -9.07 0.08
N HIS A 49 -8.65 -8.60 0.86
CA HIS A 49 -10.07 -8.79 0.50
C HIS A 49 -10.42 -8.14 -0.84
N GLY A 50 -9.88 -6.95 -1.12
CA GLY A 50 -10.10 -6.26 -2.39
C GLY A 50 -9.51 -7.02 -3.57
N HIS A 51 -8.31 -7.58 -3.38
CA HIS A 51 -7.69 -8.46 -4.35
C HIS A 51 -8.58 -9.68 -4.65
N TYR A 52 -9.03 -10.40 -3.62
CA TYR A 52 -9.88 -11.59 -3.77
C TYR A 52 -11.25 -11.27 -4.39
N LEU A 53 -11.93 -10.21 -3.93
CA LEU A 53 -13.22 -9.78 -4.47
C LEU A 53 -13.14 -9.41 -5.97
N SER A 54 -11.98 -8.89 -6.39
CA SER A 54 -11.71 -8.58 -7.79
C SER A 54 -11.29 -9.80 -8.64
N ASN A 55 -11.28 -11.00 -8.05
CA ASN A 55 -10.72 -12.22 -8.64
C ASN A 55 -9.28 -12.01 -9.15
N GLY A 56 -8.48 -11.30 -8.35
CA GLY A 56 -7.09 -10.99 -8.65
C GLY A 56 -6.85 -9.92 -9.72
N ARG A 57 -7.90 -9.28 -10.24
CA ARG A 57 -7.78 -8.21 -11.25
C ARG A 57 -6.98 -7.01 -10.73
N PHE A 58 -7.14 -6.66 -9.46
CA PHE A 58 -6.38 -5.60 -8.82
C PHE A 58 -5.41 -6.16 -7.79
N LYS A 59 -4.19 -5.62 -7.76
CA LYS A 59 -3.15 -6.05 -6.81
C LYS A 59 -3.36 -5.36 -5.45
N ASN A 60 -3.24 -6.14 -4.38
CA ASN A 60 -3.05 -5.62 -3.04
C ASN A 60 -1.67 -4.95 -2.92
N ALA A 61 -1.55 -3.96 -2.03
CA ALA A 61 -0.27 -3.31 -1.77
C ALA A 61 0.52 -4.08 -0.72
N ASP A 62 1.75 -4.45 -1.09
CA ASP A 62 2.75 -5.04 -0.21
C ASP A 62 3.76 -3.97 0.17
N HIS A 63 3.88 -3.68 1.46
CA HIS A 63 4.53 -2.50 2.01
C HIS A 63 5.13 -2.73 3.41
#